data_AF-A0A6V7IYQ9-F1
#
_entry.id   AF-A0A6V7IYQ9-F1
#
_cell.length_a   1.000
_cell.length_b   1.000
_cell.length_c   1.000
_cell.angle_alpha   90.00
_cell.angle_beta   90.00
_cell.angle_gamma   90.00
#
_symmetry.space_group_name_H-M   'P 1'
#
loop_
_entity.id
_entity.type
_entity.pdbx_description
1 polymer ?
#
loop_
_entity_poly.entity_id
_entity_poly.type
_entity_poly.pdbx_seq_one_letter_code
_entity_poly.pdbx_strand_id
1 'polypeptide(L)'
;FDCCGTDNPADWLRPGIGNLSAIPTICCRHQPGTTGVSNCTLDSPNLRKDGCADAFASFAKDHAVQLGGAGLGIAFIQAIGIWFSIYLARAIKSNYETV
;
A
#
# COMPACT_ATOMS: atom_id res chain seq x y z
N PHE A 1 8.74 1.08 2.85
CA PHE A 1 9.22 -0.04 3.68
C PHE A 1 10.69 -0.28 3.43
N ASP A 2 11.42 -0.75 4.44
CA ASP A 2 12.83 -1.07 4.36
C ASP A 2 13.04 -2.57 4.09
N CYS A 3 12.52 -3.06 2.96
CA CYS A 3 12.37 -4.49 2.67
C CYS A 3 12.88 -4.87 1.27
N CYS A 4 13.05 -6.17 1.02
CA CYS A 4 13.37 -6.74 -0.28
C CYS A 4 12.81 -8.17 -0.43
N GLY A 5 12.21 -8.44 -1.59
CA GLY A 5 11.53 -9.71 -1.85
C GLY A 5 10.17 -9.79 -1.16
N THR A 6 9.43 -10.87 -1.42
CA THR A 6 8.11 -11.08 -0.82
C THR A 6 8.28 -11.49 0.64
N ASP A 7 9.02 -12.57 0.85
CA ASP A 7 9.34 -13.13 2.16
C ASP A 7 10.77 -12.75 2.58
N ASN A 8 11.70 -12.74 1.62
CA ASN A 8 13.12 -12.42 1.86
C ASN A 8 13.87 -12.13 0.55
N PRO A 9 15.11 -11.61 0.61
CA PRO A 9 15.89 -11.27 -0.59
C PRO A 9 16.26 -12.47 -1.47
N ALA A 10 16.25 -13.69 -0.94
CA ALA A 10 16.55 -14.89 -1.72
C ALA A 10 15.42 -15.26 -2.69
N ASP A 11 14.25 -14.61 -2.58
CA ASP A 11 13.14 -14.78 -3.53
C ASP A 11 13.57 -14.46 -4.97
N TRP A 12 14.50 -13.53 -5.15
CA TRP A 12 15.07 -13.18 -6.45
C TRP A 12 15.99 -14.25 -7.04
N LEU A 13 16.47 -15.19 -6.23
CA LEU A 13 17.37 -16.27 -6.64
C LEU A 13 16.61 -17.59 -6.88
N ARG A 14 15.29 -17.60 -6.64
CA ARG A 14 14.47 -18.80 -6.85
C ARG A 14 14.35 -19.09 -8.36
N PRO A 15 14.55 -20.35 -8.80
CA PRO A 15 14.43 -20.71 -10.20
C PRO A 15 13.00 -20.45 -10.70
N GLY A 16 12.86 -19.73 -11.81
CA GLY A 16 11.57 -19.42 -12.45
C GLY A 16 11.01 -18.02 -12.17
N ILE A 17 11.64 -17.20 -11.32
CA ILE A 17 11.18 -15.84 -10.98
C ILE A 17 11.88 -14.76 -11.84
N GLY A 18 12.15 -15.08 -13.11
CA GLY A 18 12.73 -14.18 -14.13
C GLY A 18 14.19 -14.48 -14.50
N ASN A 19 14.68 -13.82 -15.55
CA ASN A 19 16.06 -13.96 -16.09
C ASN A 19 17.15 -13.33 -15.21
N LEU A 20 16.81 -12.93 -13.98
CA LEU A 20 17.74 -12.28 -13.07
C LEU A 20 18.28 -13.29 -12.07
N SER A 21 19.41 -13.91 -12.37
CA SER A 21 20.25 -14.58 -11.35
C SER A 21 20.90 -13.58 -10.37
N ALA A 22 20.29 -12.40 -10.19
CA ALA A 22 20.87 -11.25 -9.53
C ALA A 22 19.78 -10.51 -8.74
N ILE A 23 20.13 -10.11 -7.52
CA ILE A 23 19.24 -9.32 -6.67
C ILE A 23 19.18 -7.88 -7.24
N PRO A 24 17.98 -7.28 -7.38
CA PRO A 24 17.84 -5.91 -7.85
C PRO A 24 18.62 -4.92 -6.97
N THR A 25 19.25 -3.91 -7.58
CA THR A 25 20.05 -2.92 -6.86
C THR A 25 19.23 -2.12 -5.83
N ILE A 26 17.92 -1.97 -6.05
CA ILE A 26 16.98 -1.31 -5.12
C ILE A 26 16.84 -2.04 -3.77
N CYS A 27 17.21 -3.32 -3.71
CA CYS A 27 17.23 -4.08 -2.46
C CYS A 27 18.41 -3.72 -1.55
N CYS A 28 19.43 -3.04 -2.09
CA CYS A 28 20.56 -2.52 -1.31
C CYS A 28 20.36 -1.03 -1.05
N ARG A 29 20.65 -0.57 0.18
CA ARG A 29 20.68 0.87 0.48
C ARG A 29 21.83 1.53 -0.29
N HIS A 30 21.58 2.72 -0.83
CA HIS A 30 22.64 3.51 -1.47
C HIS A 30 23.68 3.92 -0.43
N GLN A 31 24.94 3.52 -0.63
CA GLN A 31 26.06 3.96 0.21
C GLN A 31 26.49 5.37 -0.23
N PRO A 32 26.48 6.38 0.65
CA PRO A 32 26.99 7.70 0.32
C PRO A 32 28.45 7.61 -0.14
N GLY A 33 28.78 8.19 -1.29
CA GLY A 33 30.14 8.23 -1.83
C GLY A 33 30.53 7.09 -2.80
N THR A 34 29.60 6.21 -3.18
CA THR A 34 29.85 5.23 -4.26
C THR A 34 29.25 5.69 -5.60
N THR A 35 30.11 5.93 -6.58
CA THR A 35 29.74 6.18 -7.99
C THR A 35 29.91 4.89 -8.78
N GLY A 36 28.83 4.11 -8.94
CA GLY A 36 28.84 2.88 -9.73
C GLY A 36 27.60 2.01 -9.52
N VAL A 37 27.35 1.07 -10.44
CA VAL A 37 26.32 0.03 -10.30
C VAL A 37 26.78 -0.92 -9.19
N SER A 38 26.25 -0.77 -7.99
CA SER A 38 26.54 -1.67 -6.87
C SER A 38 25.89 -3.02 -7.12
N ASN A 39 26.69 -4.06 -7.33
CA ASN A 39 26.20 -5.44 -7.40
C ASN A 39 25.66 -5.83 -6.01
N CYS A 40 24.33 -5.91 -5.90
CA CYS A 40 23.65 -6.32 -4.68
C CYS A 40 23.62 -7.84 -4.62
N THR A 41 24.18 -8.41 -3.56
CA THR A 41 24.26 -9.85 -3.30
C THR A 41 23.67 -10.16 -1.92
N LEU A 42 23.41 -11.44 -1.63
CA LEU A 42 22.92 -11.86 -0.31
C LEU A 42 23.84 -11.45 0.85
N ASP A 43 25.15 -11.38 0.59
CA ASP A 43 26.17 -11.03 1.58
C ASP A 43 26.43 -9.52 1.66
N SER A 44 25.71 -8.72 0.87
CA SER A 44 25.92 -7.27 0.86
C SER A 44 25.51 -6.66 2.21
N PRO A 45 26.39 -5.87 2.87
CA PRO A 45 26.08 -5.29 4.18
C PRO A 45 24.91 -4.29 4.15
N ASN A 46 24.64 -3.72 2.99
CA ASN A 46 23.55 -2.77 2.76
C ASN A 46 22.23 -3.42 2.33
N LEU A 47 22.18 -4.75 2.25
CA LEU A 47 21.00 -5.48 1.83
C LEU A 47 19.87 -5.31 2.85
N ARG A 48 18.68 -5.05 2.34
CA ARG A 48 17.43 -5.07 3.11
C ARG A 48 17.03 -6.52 3.31
N LYS A 49 17.00 -6.99 4.56
CA LYS A 49 16.77 -8.40 4.90
C LYS A 49 15.30 -8.76 5.09
N ASP A 50 14.46 -7.77 5.38
CA ASP A 50 13.06 -7.99 5.70
C ASP A 50 12.24 -8.23 4.42
N GLY A 51 11.30 -9.17 4.48
CA GLY A 51 10.32 -9.42 3.43
C GLY A 51 9.29 -8.30 3.34
N CYS A 52 8.94 -7.89 2.12
CA CYS A 52 8.00 -6.80 1.92
C CYS A 52 6.55 -7.17 2.27
N ALA A 53 6.18 -8.45 2.20
CA ALA A 53 4.83 -8.90 2.59
C ALA A 53 4.60 -8.70 4.08
N ASP A 54 5.54 -9.13 4.92
CA ASP A 54 5.46 -8.98 6.37
C ASP A 54 5.58 -7.51 6.80
N ALA A 55 6.53 -6.76 6.22
CA ALA A 55 6.68 -5.33 6.50
C ALA A 55 5.40 -4.54 6.17
N PHE A 56 4.73 -4.87 5.05
CA PHE A 56 3.45 -4.27 4.70
C PHE A 56 2.32 -4.71 5.64
N ALA A 57 2.26 -6.00 5.97
CA ALA A 57 1.23 -6.53 6.87
C ALA A 57 1.34 -5.91 8.27
N SER A 58 2.55 -5.76 8.82
CA SER A 58 2.78 -5.08 10.08
C SER A 58 2.30 -3.63 10.03
N PHE A 59 2.67 -2.89 8.98
CA PHE A 59 2.21 -1.52 8.80
C PHE A 59 0.68 -1.41 8.71
N ALA A 60 0.06 -2.29 7.93
CA ALA A 60 -1.39 -2.32 7.80
C ALA A 60 -2.07 -2.64 9.14
N LYS A 61 -1.48 -3.55 9.93
CA LYS A 61 -1.97 -3.91 11.27
C LYS A 61 -1.82 -2.74 12.26
N ASP A 62 -0.69 -2.05 12.24
CA ASP A 62 -0.41 -0.91 13.12
C ASP A 62 -1.34 0.28 12.83
N HIS A 63 -1.77 0.44 11.58
CA HIS A 63 -2.70 1.49 11.15
C HIS A 63 -4.14 1.03 10.93
N ALA A 64 -4.48 -0.21 11.32
CA ALA A 64 -5.79 -0.80 11.02
C ALA A 64 -6.96 0.02 11.61
N VAL A 65 -6.79 0.55 12.82
CA VAL A 65 -7.80 1.39 13.49
C VAL A 65 -8.04 2.68 12.71
N GLN A 66 -6.98 3.29 12.18
CA GLN A 66 -7.06 4.56 11.47
C GLN A 66 -7.73 4.39 10.09
N LEU A 67 -7.38 3.30 9.39
CA LEU A 67 -8.02 2.90 8.13
C LEU A 67 -9.51 2.57 8.34
N GLY A 68 -9.84 1.82 9.40
CA GLY A 68 -11.22 1.49 9.75
C GLY A 68 -12.04 2.73 10.11
N GLY A 69 -11.47 3.65 10.89
CA GLY A 69 -12.10 4.92 11.26
C GLY A 69 -12.40 5.80 10.05
N ALA A 70 -11.43 5.94 9.12
CA ALA A 70 -11.64 6.67 7.88
C ALA A 70 -12.75 6.04 7.02
N GLY A 71 -12.75 4.71 6.87
CA GLY A 71 -13.79 3.99 6.13
C GLY A 71 -15.19 4.18 6.72
N LEU A 72 -15.32 4.05 8.05
CA LEU A 72 -16.60 4.26 8.75
C LEU A 72 -17.08 5.71 8.61
N GLY A 73 -16.17 6.69 8.73
CA GLY A 73 -16.49 8.10 8.55
C GLY A 73 -17.02 8.40 7.14
N ILE A 74 -16.36 7.88 6.11
CA ILE A 74 -16.81 8.02 4.71
C ILE A 74 -18.19 7.39 4.51
N ALA A 75 -18.39 6.17 5.03
CA ALA A 75 -19.68 5.47 4.92
C ALA A 75 -20.82 6.26 5.58
N PHE A 76 -20.57 6.85 6.75
CA PHE A 76 -21.56 7.66 7.46
C PHE A 76 -21.93 8.94 6.69
N ILE A 77 -20.94 9.66 6.17
CA ILE A 77 -21.16 10.87 5.35
C ILE A 77 -21.95 10.53 4.08
N GLN A 78 -21.62 9.41 3.43
CA GLN A 78 -22.36 8.94 2.25
C GLN A 78 -23.82 8.61 2.57
N ALA A 79 -24.08 7.93 3.70
CA ALA A 79 -25.44 7.62 4.13
C ALA A 79 -26.28 8.88 4.37
N ILE A 80 -25.71 9.90 5.01
CA ILE A 80 -26.35 11.21 5.19
C ILE A 80 -26.63 11.87 3.84
N GLY A 81 -25.66 11.84 2.91
CA GLY A 81 -25.81 12.39 1.56
C GLY A 81 -26.96 11.75 0.79
N ILE A 82 -27.09 10.43 0.85
CA ILE A 82 -28.21 9.70 0.24
C ILE A 82 -29.53 10.10 0.89
N TRP A 83 -29.57 10.17 2.22
CA TRP A 83 -30.78 10.53 2.96
C TRP A 83 -31.29 11.93 2.60
N PHE A 84 -30.39 12.92 2.55
CA PHE A 84 -30.73 14.28 2.13
C PHE A 84 -31.12 14.36 0.65
N SER A 85 -30.50 13.57 -0.23
CA SER A 85 -30.87 13.53 -1.65
C SER A 85 -32.31 13.04 -1.84
N ILE A 86 -32.71 12.00 -1.12
CA ILE A 86 -34.09 11.47 -1.15
C ILE A 86 -35.07 12.50 -0.57
N TYR A 87 -34.71 13.15 0.54
CA TYR A 87 -35.53 14.18 1.16
C TYR A 87 -35.77 15.37 0.20
N LEU A 88 -34.71 15.88 -0.43
CA LEU A 88 -34.79 16.96 -1.40
C LEU A 88 -35.67 16.59 -2.59
N ALA A 89 -35.50 15.39 -3.15
CA ALA A 89 -36.32 14.93 -4.27
C ALA A 89 -37.82 14.88 -3.92
N ARG A 90 -38.17 14.42 -2.71
CA ARG A 90 -39.55 14.42 -2.22
C ARG A 90 -40.10 15.83 -2.02
N ALA A 91 -39.30 16.74 -1.48
CA ALA A 91 -39.70 18.14 -1.29
C ALA A 91 -40.01 18.82 -2.63
N ILE A 92 -39.17 18.62 -3.66
CA ILE A 92 -39.40 19.17 -5.00
C ILE A 92 -40.69 18.63 -5.60
N LYS A 93 -40.90 17.30 -5.56
CA LYS A 93 -42.13 16.67 -6.09
C LYS A 93 -43.38 17.21 -5.40
N SER A 94 -43.36 17.32 -4.07
CA SER A 94 -44.50 17.84 -3.31
C SER A 94 -44.86 19.28 -3.68
N ASN A 95 -43.87 20.14 -3.91
CA ASN A 95 -44.13 21.54 -4.28
C ASN A 95 -44.68 21.68 -5.70
N TYR A 96 -44.31 20.77 -6.62
CA TYR A 96 -44.84 20.75 -7.99
C TYR A 96 -46.27 20.19 -8.06
N GLU A 97 -46.68 19.32 -7.14
CA GLU A 97 -48.05 18.79 -7.08
C GLU A 97 -49.06 19.73 -6.39
N THR A 98 -48.57 20.78 -5.71
CA THR A 98 -49.40 21.78 -5.01
C THR A 98 -49.73 23.03 -5.85
N VAL A 99 -49.38 23.05 -7.13
CA VAL A 99 -49.70 24.13 -8.09
C VAL A 99 -50.69 23.68 -9.15
#